data_AF-A0A9E4KBC0-F1
#
_entry.id   AF-A0A9E4KBC0-F1
#
_cell.length_a   1.000
_cell.length_b   1.000
_cell.length_c   1.000
_cell.angle_alpha   90.00
_cell.angle_beta   90.00
_cell.angle_gamma   90.00
#
_symmetry.space_group_name_H-M   'P 1'
#
loop_
_entity.id
_entity.type
_entity.pdbx_description
1 polymer ?
#
loop_
_entity_poly.entity_id
_entity_poly.type
_entity_poly.pdbx_seq_one_letter_code
_entity_poly.pdbx_strand_id
1 'polypeptide(L)'
;RTSVSYPNGSSEVYRYDALNRLTRKETYNGAGTLIQAYDYTLHATGRRTGIDELSGRSTAYGYDDLYRLTSETITDSQHGDYSASYQYDGVGNRTYSTIDGVQTAYTYDDNDRLTQQGGTRYAYDANGSTLTETLDTNTIIYSYNAKNELISVLQGWNNTEYGYNPNGIRTSKTESGETTQYVVDENRDYAQVLIEDDGTTQVSYTYGDDLISQARNGEAYFYHYDGLGSTRSLTDSQGNLANTYDYEAFGEVLGQTGSVENSYLFAGEQFDGSLDQYYLRARYYDQSAGRFTSMDSWQGNTHRPITLNKYVYADANPANKIDPSGHMSAIGQVGAVSTIGILASMPMYTYRIGQSLAGSWGNNGTGLSSSRAGWLVLAAMAGNNTKLLDLLKRRVAEREEDGETQILYHGTSSNAASKIILRGFRKPPVFFAEDIATARHFGRARAAFTGALSVTVIEFEIPESVIKSLGLTRGPIGYDLGLPFVDIPGGTGYELIINSHGSLSIFNGALMTGAIKVRRLRY
;
A
#
# COMPACT_ATOMS: atom_id res chain seq x y z
N ARG A 1 -5.53 -13.32 13.65
CA ARG A 1 -6.85 -13.81 14.13
C ARG A 1 -7.21 -15.10 13.41
N THR A 2 -7.94 -16.07 13.98
CA THR A 2 -8.41 -17.28 13.26
C THR A 2 -9.92 -17.45 13.29
N SER A 3 -10.58 -16.96 14.35
CA SER A 3 -12.03 -16.90 14.46
C SER A 3 -12.48 -15.77 15.38
N VAL A 4 -13.77 -15.47 15.35
CA VAL A 4 -14.51 -14.55 16.23
C VAL A 4 -15.81 -15.22 16.62
N SER A 5 -16.29 -15.00 17.84
CA SER A 5 -17.63 -15.40 18.27
C SER A 5 -18.30 -14.20 18.92
N TYR A 6 -19.54 -13.95 18.54
CA TYR A 6 -20.33 -12.79 18.95
C TYR A 6 -21.36 -13.19 20.02
N PRO A 7 -21.84 -12.25 20.86
CA PRO A 7 -22.84 -12.53 21.90
C PRO A 7 -24.16 -13.15 21.42
N ASN A 8 -24.59 -12.89 20.18
CA ASN A 8 -25.76 -13.49 19.54
C ASN A 8 -25.52 -14.92 18.99
N GLY A 9 -24.36 -15.51 19.26
CA GLY A 9 -23.96 -16.84 18.77
C GLY A 9 -23.43 -16.86 17.32
N SER A 10 -23.52 -15.75 16.57
CA SER A 10 -22.88 -15.67 15.26
C SER A 10 -21.35 -15.73 15.40
N SER A 11 -20.65 -16.12 14.33
CA SER A 11 -19.20 -16.27 14.35
C SER A 11 -18.56 -16.04 12.99
N GLU A 12 -17.30 -15.62 12.99
CA GLU A 12 -16.48 -15.49 11.80
C GLU A 12 -15.27 -16.43 11.87
N VAL A 13 -14.85 -16.97 10.72
CA VAL A 13 -13.67 -17.83 10.57
C VAL A 13 -12.77 -17.27 9.46
N TYR A 14 -11.47 -17.26 9.73
CA TYR A 14 -10.45 -16.64 8.88
C TYR A 14 -9.40 -17.66 8.46
N ARG A 15 -9.09 -17.75 7.17
CA ARG A 15 -8.07 -18.65 6.61
C ARG A 15 -7.00 -17.86 5.88
N TYR A 16 -5.76 -18.28 6.05
CA TYR A 16 -4.59 -17.59 5.51
C TYR A 16 -3.69 -18.55 4.75
N ASP A 17 -2.92 -18.01 3.81
CA ASP A 17 -1.82 -18.73 3.18
C ASP A 17 -0.54 -18.75 4.04
N ALA A 18 0.51 -19.40 3.51
CA ALA A 18 1.82 -19.50 4.17
C ALA A 18 2.57 -18.16 4.34
N LEU A 19 2.07 -17.06 3.77
CA LEU A 19 2.58 -15.70 3.96
C LEU A 19 1.71 -14.89 4.96
N ASN A 20 0.81 -15.58 5.67
CA ASN A 20 -0.22 -15.00 6.55
C ASN A 20 -1.18 -14.05 5.84
N ARG A 21 -1.42 -14.23 4.53
CA ARG A 21 -2.35 -13.40 3.76
C ARG A 21 -3.76 -13.99 3.79
N LEU A 22 -4.78 -13.16 4.02
CA LEU A 22 -6.18 -13.60 4.12
C LEU A 22 -6.65 -14.14 2.77
N THR A 23 -6.99 -15.43 2.71
CA THR A 23 -7.45 -16.11 1.48
C THR A 23 -8.91 -16.51 1.54
N ARG A 24 -9.51 -16.65 2.74
CA ARG A 24 -10.95 -16.91 2.89
C ARG A 24 -11.46 -16.34 4.21
N LYS A 25 -12.64 -15.73 4.18
CA LYS A 25 -13.42 -15.35 5.37
C LYS A 25 -14.81 -15.98 5.28
N GLU A 26 -15.32 -16.51 6.39
CA GLU A 26 -16.61 -17.19 6.49
C GLU A 26 -17.38 -16.65 7.69
N THR A 27 -18.68 -16.39 7.54
CA THR A 27 -19.57 -15.90 8.60
C THR A 27 -20.72 -16.88 8.79
N TYR A 28 -20.97 -17.27 10.04
CA TYR A 28 -21.99 -18.21 10.46
C TYR A 28 -23.01 -17.52 11.38
N ASN A 29 -24.30 -17.83 11.21
CA ASN A 29 -25.38 -17.32 12.08
C ASN A 29 -25.39 -17.99 13.47
N GLY A 30 -26.28 -17.54 14.35
CA GLY A 30 -26.45 -18.09 15.70
C GLY A 30 -26.81 -19.59 15.77
N ALA A 31 -27.29 -20.17 14.67
CA ALA A 31 -27.56 -21.60 14.52
C ALA A 31 -26.40 -22.40 13.90
N GLY A 32 -25.25 -21.77 13.61
CA GLY A 32 -24.09 -22.39 12.97
C GLY A 32 -24.24 -22.62 11.46
N THR A 33 -25.22 -22.00 10.80
CA THR A 33 -25.37 -22.02 9.33
C THR A 33 -24.45 -20.97 8.71
N LEU A 34 -23.70 -21.35 7.68
CA LEU A 34 -22.89 -20.43 6.88
C LEU A 34 -23.82 -19.45 6.13
N ILE A 35 -23.69 -18.16 6.39
CA ILE A 35 -24.53 -17.09 5.82
C ILE A 35 -23.77 -16.15 4.88
N GLN A 36 -22.45 -16.02 5.03
CA GLN A 36 -21.59 -15.32 4.08
C GLN A 36 -20.25 -16.05 3.97
N ALA A 37 -19.62 -16.00 2.81
CA ALA A 37 -18.25 -16.43 2.60
C ALA A 37 -17.63 -15.59 1.48
N TYR A 38 -16.33 -15.34 1.60
CA TYR A 38 -15.52 -14.59 0.63
C TYR A 38 -14.23 -15.37 0.41
N ASP A 39 -14.01 -15.90 -0.79
CA ASP A 39 -12.76 -16.53 -1.22
C ASP A 39 -11.93 -15.51 -2.02
N TYR A 40 -10.74 -15.17 -1.54
CA TYR A 40 -9.89 -14.12 -2.11
C TYR A 40 -8.80 -14.70 -3.02
N THR A 41 -8.87 -14.36 -4.31
CA THR A 41 -7.76 -14.60 -5.23
C THR A 41 -6.70 -13.51 -5.07
N LEU A 42 -5.47 -13.89 -4.72
CA LEU A 42 -4.35 -12.96 -4.46
C LEU A 42 -3.24 -13.08 -5.50
N HIS A 43 -2.80 -11.94 -6.04
CA HIS A 43 -1.56 -11.84 -6.81
C HIS A 43 -0.32 -12.18 -5.94
N ALA A 44 0.81 -12.49 -6.57
CA ALA A 44 2.07 -12.77 -5.88
C ALA A 44 2.54 -11.62 -4.95
N THR A 45 2.13 -10.38 -5.23
CA THR A 45 2.41 -9.20 -4.38
C THR A 45 1.41 -9.00 -3.23
N GLY A 46 0.45 -9.92 -3.03
CA GLY A 46 -0.58 -9.85 -1.97
C GLY A 46 -1.80 -9.00 -2.28
N ARG A 47 -1.88 -8.36 -3.46
CA ARG A 47 -3.08 -7.63 -3.90
C ARG A 47 -4.17 -8.64 -4.28
N ARG A 48 -5.41 -8.41 -3.84
CA ARG A 48 -6.60 -9.09 -4.36
C ARG A 48 -6.70 -8.84 -5.86
N THR A 49 -7.03 -9.88 -6.62
CA THR A 49 -7.39 -9.80 -8.04
C THR A 49 -8.77 -10.39 -8.31
N GLY A 50 -9.41 -10.97 -7.29
CA GLY A 50 -10.82 -11.32 -7.33
C GLY A 50 -11.36 -11.79 -5.99
N ILE A 51 -12.68 -11.87 -5.90
CA ILE A 51 -13.47 -12.29 -4.76
C ILE A 51 -14.60 -13.19 -5.29
N ASP A 52 -14.69 -14.43 -4.81
CA ASP A 52 -15.85 -15.29 -5.04
C ASP A 52 -16.69 -15.33 -3.74
N GLU A 53 -18.00 -15.11 -3.85
CA GLU A 53 -18.90 -14.99 -2.70
C GLU A 53 -19.93 -16.13 -2.60
N LEU A 54 -20.40 -16.40 -1.38
CA LEU A 54 -21.39 -17.47 -1.11
C LEU A 54 -22.71 -17.29 -1.90
N SER A 55 -23.08 -16.04 -2.21
CA SER A 55 -24.25 -15.69 -3.02
C SER A 55 -24.14 -16.12 -4.49
N GLY A 56 -22.94 -16.48 -4.95
CA GLY A 56 -22.62 -16.63 -6.38
C GLY A 56 -22.17 -15.33 -7.04
N ARG A 57 -22.14 -14.21 -6.30
CA ARG A 57 -21.49 -12.97 -6.74
C ARG A 57 -19.98 -13.20 -6.89
N SER A 58 -19.40 -12.76 -7.99
CA SER A 58 -17.97 -12.91 -8.27
C SER A 58 -17.41 -11.61 -8.83
N THR A 59 -16.32 -11.11 -8.23
CA THR A 59 -15.64 -9.87 -8.62
C THR A 59 -14.23 -10.15 -9.12
N ALA A 60 -13.82 -9.49 -10.20
CA ALA A 60 -12.45 -9.52 -10.74
C ALA A 60 -11.86 -8.10 -10.82
N TYR A 61 -10.60 -7.94 -10.42
CA TYR A 61 -9.89 -6.66 -10.38
C TYR A 61 -8.66 -6.62 -11.29
N GLY A 62 -8.55 -5.56 -12.10
CA GLY A 62 -7.38 -5.22 -12.90
C GLY A 62 -6.60 -4.03 -12.32
N TYR A 63 -5.28 -4.01 -12.52
CA TYR A 63 -4.41 -2.95 -12.02
C TYR A 63 -3.32 -2.56 -13.03
N ASP A 64 -2.85 -1.33 -12.95
CA ASP A 64 -1.62 -0.90 -13.65
C ASP A 64 -0.33 -1.29 -12.91
N ASP A 65 0.82 -0.96 -13.51
CA ASP A 65 2.16 -1.20 -12.96
C ASP A 65 2.46 -0.40 -11.67
N LEU A 66 1.69 0.66 -11.39
CA LEU A 66 1.74 1.43 -10.13
C LEU A 66 0.78 0.88 -9.07
N TYR A 67 0.03 -0.18 -9.43
CA TYR A 67 -0.97 -0.86 -8.63
C TYR A 67 -2.21 -0.01 -8.32
N ARG A 68 -2.55 0.94 -9.19
CA ARG A 68 -3.85 1.64 -9.18
C ARG A 68 -4.90 0.75 -9.86
N LEU A 69 -6.14 0.79 -9.40
CA LEU A 69 -7.23 -0.05 -9.90
C LEU A 69 -7.69 0.44 -11.28
N THR A 70 -7.46 -0.35 -12.33
CA THR A 70 -7.82 0.03 -13.71
C THR A 70 -9.13 -0.60 -14.19
N SER A 71 -9.60 -1.66 -13.54
CA SER A 71 -10.89 -2.26 -13.87
C SER A 71 -11.47 -3.07 -12.71
N GLU A 72 -12.80 -3.11 -12.67
CA GLU A 72 -13.60 -4.05 -11.89
C GLU A 72 -14.63 -4.71 -12.82
N THR A 73 -14.93 -5.98 -12.59
CA THR A 73 -16.05 -6.66 -13.23
C THR A 73 -16.69 -7.57 -12.22
N ILE A 74 -17.99 -7.44 -12.05
CA ILE A 74 -18.80 -8.18 -11.09
C ILE A 74 -19.87 -8.93 -11.87
N THR A 75 -19.97 -10.23 -11.63
CA THR A 75 -21.13 -11.03 -12.05
C THR A 75 -22.02 -11.23 -10.83
N ASP A 76 -23.29 -10.84 -10.91
CA ASP A 76 -24.26 -10.96 -9.82
C ASP A 76 -25.67 -11.23 -10.36
N SER A 77 -26.20 -12.44 -10.10
CA SER A 77 -27.55 -12.82 -10.53
C SER A 77 -28.68 -12.16 -9.73
N GLN A 78 -28.40 -11.55 -8.58
CA GLN A 78 -29.38 -10.92 -7.71
C GLN A 78 -29.55 -9.43 -8.01
N HIS A 79 -28.44 -8.69 -8.14
CA HIS A 79 -28.47 -7.24 -8.37
C HIS A 79 -28.10 -6.82 -9.80
N GLY A 80 -27.61 -7.75 -10.63
CA GLY A 80 -27.15 -7.50 -12.00
C GLY A 80 -25.63 -7.38 -12.09
N ASP A 81 -25.10 -7.73 -13.26
CA ASP A 81 -23.67 -7.60 -13.56
C ASP A 81 -23.26 -6.11 -13.59
N TYR A 82 -22.05 -5.82 -13.13
CA TYR A 82 -21.46 -4.48 -13.10
C TYR A 82 -20.06 -4.50 -13.71
N SER A 83 -19.71 -3.47 -14.47
CA SER A 83 -18.41 -3.35 -15.14
C SER A 83 -17.88 -1.93 -15.05
N ALA A 84 -16.66 -1.78 -14.55
CA ALA A 84 -15.99 -0.49 -14.47
C ALA A 84 -14.56 -0.56 -15.02
N SER A 85 -14.12 0.52 -15.64
CA SER A 85 -12.71 0.76 -15.96
C SER A 85 -12.32 2.21 -15.68
N TYR A 86 -11.07 2.41 -15.28
CA TYR A 86 -10.54 3.70 -14.84
C TYR A 86 -9.21 3.99 -15.52
N GLN A 87 -9.03 5.25 -15.92
CA GLN A 87 -7.78 5.77 -16.46
C GLN A 87 -7.27 6.87 -15.52
N TYR A 88 -5.95 7.03 -15.46
CA TYR A 88 -5.31 8.00 -14.56
C TYR A 88 -4.20 8.76 -15.27
N ASP A 89 -3.95 9.98 -14.82
CA ASP A 89 -2.77 10.75 -15.21
C ASP A 89 -1.47 10.25 -14.52
N GLY A 90 -0.40 11.04 -14.63
CA GLY A 90 0.90 10.72 -14.04
C GLY A 90 1.00 10.91 -12.52
N VAL A 91 0.03 11.59 -11.88
CA VAL A 91 0.05 11.92 -10.44
C VAL A 91 -1.05 11.22 -9.65
N GLY A 92 -2.00 10.56 -10.33
CA GLY A 92 -3.03 9.72 -9.70
C GLY A 92 -4.45 10.23 -9.84
N ASN A 93 -4.68 11.36 -10.51
CA ASN A 93 -6.04 11.83 -10.79
C ASN A 93 -6.70 10.89 -11.81
N ARG A 94 -7.94 10.47 -11.55
CA ARG A 94 -8.76 9.65 -12.46
C ARG A 94 -9.15 10.54 -13.65
N THR A 95 -8.66 10.28 -14.87
CA THR A 95 -8.98 11.11 -16.06
C THR A 95 -10.25 10.65 -16.78
N TYR A 96 -10.54 9.35 -16.72
CA TYR A 96 -11.78 8.76 -17.20
C TYR A 96 -12.23 7.64 -16.27
N SER A 97 -13.55 7.49 -16.13
CA SER A 97 -14.18 6.20 -15.81
C SER A 97 -15.01 5.74 -17.00
N THR A 98 -15.27 4.44 -17.09
CA THR A 98 -16.31 3.90 -17.97
C THR A 98 -17.02 2.80 -17.20
N ILE A 99 -18.28 3.08 -16.83
CA ILE A 99 -19.13 2.22 -16.00
C ILE A 99 -20.29 1.75 -16.87
N ASP A 100 -20.44 0.44 -17.05
CA ASP A 100 -21.47 -0.22 -17.88
C ASP A 100 -21.62 0.39 -19.29
N GLY A 101 -20.47 0.72 -19.89
CA GLY A 101 -20.35 1.34 -21.21
C GLY A 101 -20.52 2.86 -21.25
N VAL A 102 -20.95 3.50 -20.15
CA VAL A 102 -21.06 4.95 -20.03
C VAL A 102 -19.72 5.54 -19.60
N GLN A 103 -19.10 6.34 -20.48
CA GLN A 103 -17.82 6.99 -20.21
C GLN A 103 -18.00 8.39 -19.60
N THR A 104 -17.35 8.62 -18.46
CA THR A 104 -17.30 9.92 -17.76
C THR A 104 -15.87 10.45 -17.82
N ALA A 105 -15.71 11.67 -18.31
CA ALA A 105 -14.44 12.39 -18.35
C ALA A 105 -14.27 13.25 -17.09
N TYR A 106 -13.02 13.40 -16.63
CA TYR A 106 -12.65 14.16 -15.45
C TYR A 106 -11.54 15.16 -15.80
N THR A 107 -11.63 16.41 -15.34
CA THR A 107 -10.60 17.44 -15.55
C THR A 107 -10.12 18.02 -14.23
N TYR A 108 -8.88 18.46 -14.19
CA TYR A 108 -8.22 18.96 -12.97
C TYR A 108 -7.50 20.28 -13.26
N ASP A 109 -7.26 21.07 -12.21
CA ASP A 109 -6.32 22.20 -12.28
C ASP A 109 -4.90 21.80 -11.84
N ASP A 110 -3.96 22.74 -11.91
CA ASP A 110 -2.55 22.53 -11.58
C ASP A 110 -2.28 22.13 -10.10
N ASN A 111 -3.31 22.14 -9.24
CA ASN A 111 -3.24 21.73 -7.82
C ASN A 111 -3.99 20.41 -7.55
N ASP A 112 -4.20 19.57 -8.58
CA ASP A 112 -4.94 18.29 -8.51
C ASP A 112 -6.42 18.43 -8.08
N ARG A 113 -7.01 19.63 -8.19
CA ARG A 113 -8.41 19.88 -7.83
C ARG A 113 -9.32 19.51 -8.99
N LEU A 114 -10.26 18.58 -8.76
CA LEU A 114 -11.24 18.13 -9.76
C LEU A 114 -12.12 19.31 -10.17
N THR A 115 -11.99 19.82 -11.39
CA THR A 115 -12.76 20.97 -11.90
C THR A 115 -14.04 20.56 -12.62
N GLN A 116 -14.10 19.36 -13.20
CA GLN A 116 -15.28 18.82 -13.88
C GLN A 116 -15.30 17.29 -13.84
N GLN A 117 -16.48 16.70 -13.62
CA GLN A 117 -16.78 15.27 -13.73
C GLN A 117 -18.03 15.11 -14.61
N GLY A 118 -17.86 14.70 -15.86
CA GLY A 118 -18.95 14.64 -16.83
C GLY A 118 -19.64 16.00 -17.01
N GLY A 119 -20.91 16.12 -16.61
CA GLY A 119 -21.64 17.39 -16.59
C GLY A 119 -21.38 18.27 -15.35
N THR A 120 -20.97 17.67 -14.23
CA THR A 120 -20.82 18.35 -12.94
C THR A 120 -19.55 19.21 -12.93
N ARG A 121 -19.67 20.47 -12.51
CA ARG A 121 -18.58 21.44 -12.36
C ARG A 121 -18.32 21.72 -10.89
N TYR A 122 -17.05 21.90 -10.55
CA TYR A 122 -16.60 22.08 -9.17
C TYR A 122 -15.87 23.41 -9.02
N ALA A 123 -16.07 24.09 -7.90
CA ALA A 123 -15.28 25.24 -7.49
C ALA A 123 -14.64 24.98 -6.12
N TYR A 124 -13.52 25.66 -5.82
CA TYR A 124 -12.75 25.47 -4.61
C TYR A 124 -12.41 26.80 -3.94
N ASP A 125 -12.20 26.76 -2.63
CA ASP A 125 -11.62 27.86 -1.89
C ASP A 125 -10.09 27.94 -2.10
N ALA A 126 -9.45 28.88 -1.40
CA ALA A 126 -8.00 29.04 -1.43
C ALA A 126 -7.22 27.95 -0.67
N ASN A 127 -7.88 27.18 0.21
CA ASN A 127 -7.30 26.06 0.94
C ASN A 127 -7.40 24.74 0.16
N GLY A 128 -8.15 24.72 -0.96
CA GLY A 128 -8.38 23.53 -1.76
C GLY A 128 -9.52 22.65 -1.25
N SER A 129 -10.50 23.23 -0.57
CA SER A 129 -11.77 22.58 -0.23
C SER A 129 -12.85 22.90 -1.25
N THR A 130 -13.62 21.90 -1.65
CA THR A 130 -14.71 22.04 -2.63
C THR A 130 -15.76 22.99 -2.08
N LEU A 131 -16.00 24.15 -2.70
CA LEU A 131 -17.02 25.13 -2.32
C LEU A 131 -18.37 24.86 -2.95
N THR A 132 -18.39 24.38 -4.20
CA THR A 132 -19.63 24.13 -4.93
C THR A 132 -19.50 22.95 -5.87
N GLU A 133 -20.59 22.22 -6.02
CA GLU A 133 -20.78 21.20 -7.05
C GLU A 133 -22.04 21.55 -7.83
N THR A 134 -21.90 21.80 -9.14
CA THR A 134 -22.98 22.28 -10.00
C THR A 134 -23.21 21.32 -11.16
N LEU A 135 -24.37 20.68 -11.19
CA LEU A 135 -24.88 19.93 -12.33
C LEU A 135 -26.07 20.70 -12.94
N ASP A 136 -25.91 21.13 -14.19
CA ASP A 136 -26.83 22.03 -14.88
C ASP A 136 -27.16 23.31 -14.08
N THR A 137 -28.36 23.39 -13.49
CA THR A 137 -28.79 24.51 -12.63
C THR A 137 -28.78 24.17 -11.13
N ASN A 138 -28.60 22.89 -10.77
CA ASN A 138 -28.59 22.44 -9.39
C ASN A 138 -27.18 22.64 -8.83
N THR A 139 -27.06 23.39 -7.73
CA THR A 139 -25.78 23.64 -7.06
C THR A 139 -25.87 23.22 -5.61
N ILE A 140 -24.94 22.36 -5.19
CA ILE A 140 -24.63 22.07 -3.80
C ILE A 140 -23.58 23.09 -3.35
N ILE A 141 -23.75 23.68 -2.16
CA ILE A 141 -22.80 24.64 -1.58
C ILE A 141 -22.24 24.09 -0.29
N TYR A 142 -20.92 24.11 -0.15
CA TYR A 142 -20.17 23.60 0.98
C TYR A 142 -19.49 24.76 1.72
N SER A 143 -19.63 24.81 3.03
CA SER A 143 -19.06 25.86 3.89
C SER A 143 -18.06 25.27 4.87
N TYR A 144 -16.86 25.87 4.97
CA TYR A 144 -15.78 25.42 5.84
C TYR A 144 -15.42 26.49 6.87
N ASN A 145 -14.95 26.05 8.03
CA ASN A 145 -14.41 26.96 9.04
C ASN A 145 -12.90 27.25 8.82
N ALA A 146 -12.32 28.10 9.68
CA ALA A 146 -10.91 28.50 9.58
C ALA A 146 -9.88 27.36 9.81
N LYS A 147 -10.32 26.17 10.26
CA LYS A 147 -9.49 24.97 10.35
C LYS A 147 -9.64 24.03 9.13
N ASN A 148 -10.43 24.44 8.13
CA ASN A 148 -10.77 23.65 6.96
C ASN A 148 -11.70 22.45 7.23
N GLU A 149 -12.48 22.51 8.32
CA GLU A 149 -13.52 21.52 8.67
C GLU A 149 -14.85 21.91 8.00
N LEU A 150 -15.55 20.96 7.37
CA LEU A 150 -16.84 21.19 6.69
C LEU A 150 -17.95 21.42 7.72
N ILE A 151 -18.48 22.64 7.82
CA ILE A 151 -19.48 23.02 8.85
C ILE A 151 -20.92 23.10 8.34
N SER A 152 -21.15 23.23 7.02
CA SER A 152 -22.50 23.23 6.44
C SER A 152 -22.46 22.78 4.98
N VAL A 153 -23.49 22.05 4.56
CA VAL A 153 -23.80 21.74 3.17
C VAL A 153 -25.24 22.11 2.87
N LEU A 154 -25.44 22.95 1.84
CA LEU A 154 -26.74 23.36 1.34
C LEU A 154 -27.03 22.68 0.00
N GLN A 155 -28.05 21.82 -0.02
CA GLN A 155 -28.58 21.15 -1.20
C GLN A 155 -30.01 21.65 -1.49
N GLY A 156 -30.14 22.65 -2.35
CA GLY A 156 -31.42 23.30 -2.61
C GLY A 156 -31.94 24.03 -1.36
N TRP A 157 -32.91 23.41 -0.67
CA TRP A 157 -33.48 23.91 0.59
C TRP A 157 -33.02 23.13 1.83
N ASN A 158 -32.35 21.99 1.63
CA ASN A 158 -31.85 21.16 2.72
C ASN A 158 -30.50 21.69 3.16
N ASN A 159 -30.38 22.13 4.41
CA ASN A 159 -29.11 22.47 5.04
C ASN A 159 -28.76 21.38 6.06
N THR A 160 -27.57 20.80 5.91
CA THR A 160 -26.97 19.89 6.88
C THR A 160 -25.79 20.61 7.53
N GLU A 161 -25.78 20.74 8.85
CA GLU A 161 -24.74 21.45 9.61
C GLU A 161 -23.95 20.48 10.49
N TYR A 162 -22.66 20.77 10.71
CA TYR A 162 -21.75 19.90 11.45
C TYR A 162 -21.00 20.66 12.55
N GLY A 163 -21.03 20.13 13.77
CA GLY A 163 -20.28 20.64 14.91
C GLY A 163 -19.03 19.81 15.18
N TYR A 164 -17.93 20.47 15.53
CA TYR A 164 -16.63 19.85 15.83
C TYR A 164 -16.09 20.29 17.18
N ASN A 165 -15.36 19.40 17.85
CA ASN A 165 -14.62 19.71 19.06
C ASN A 165 -13.33 20.53 18.75
N PRO A 166 -12.59 21.01 19.77
CA PRO A 166 -11.33 21.72 19.56
C PRO A 166 -10.23 20.92 18.82
N ASN A 167 -10.32 19.59 18.77
CA ASN A 167 -9.39 18.70 18.07
C ASN A 167 -9.79 18.42 16.60
N GLY A 168 -10.94 18.94 16.13
CA GLY A 168 -11.44 18.74 14.76
C GLY A 168 -12.21 17.44 14.54
N ILE A 169 -12.67 16.81 15.63
CA ILE A 169 -13.51 15.61 15.58
C ILE A 169 -14.99 16.04 15.60
N ARG A 170 -15.80 15.50 14.67
CA ARG A 170 -17.24 15.79 14.57
C ARG A 170 -17.98 15.29 15.81
N THR A 171 -18.65 16.20 16.51
CA THR A 171 -19.43 15.95 17.73
C THR A 171 -20.93 16.16 17.55
N SER A 172 -21.36 16.76 16.44
CA SER A 172 -22.79 16.87 16.13
C SER A 172 -23.05 16.95 14.63
N LYS A 173 -24.28 16.60 14.25
CA LYS A 173 -24.86 16.78 12.92
C LYS A 173 -26.29 17.28 13.07
N THR A 174 -26.66 18.31 12.31
CA THR A 174 -28.01 18.88 12.31
C THR A 174 -28.58 18.81 10.90
N GLU A 175 -29.74 18.16 10.74
CA GLU A 175 -30.42 17.94 9.46
C GLU A 175 -31.89 18.34 9.58
N SER A 176 -32.35 19.22 8.69
CA SER A 176 -33.75 19.70 8.69
C SER A 176 -34.24 20.29 10.03
N GLY A 177 -33.32 20.66 10.93
CA GLY A 177 -33.58 21.17 12.27
C GLY A 177 -33.37 20.15 13.40
N GLU A 178 -33.36 18.85 13.10
CA GLU A 178 -33.10 17.78 14.07
C GLU A 178 -31.59 17.62 14.27
N THR A 179 -31.13 17.48 15.52
CA THR A 179 -29.68 17.45 15.84
C THR A 179 -29.30 16.14 16.50
N THR A 180 -28.50 15.32 15.82
CA THR A 180 -27.81 14.17 16.43
C THR A 180 -26.53 14.64 17.09
N GLN A 181 -26.37 14.33 18.37
CA GLN A 181 -25.14 14.55 19.15
C GLN A 181 -24.31 13.26 19.18
N TYR A 182 -22.99 13.40 19.16
CA TYR A 182 -22.04 12.29 19.18
C TYR A 182 -21.17 12.31 20.45
N VAL A 183 -21.24 11.23 21.23
CA VAL A 183 -20.21 10.94 22.26
C VAL A 183 -19.10 10.16 21.58
N VAL A 184 -17.89 10.70 21.56
CA VAL A 184 -16.76 10.16 20.78
C VAL A 184 -15.61 9.73 21.70
N ASP A 185 -15.05 8.55 21.46
CA ASP A 185 -13.79 8.11 22.06
C ASP A 185 -12.61 8.59 21.23
N GLU A 186 -11.89 9.58 21.74
CA GLU A 186 -10.67 10.14 21.16
C GLU A 186 -9.38 9.42 21.64
N ASN A 187 -9.48 8.41 22.51
CA ASN A 187 -8.32 7.72 23.11
C ASN A 187 -7.84 6.50 22.31
N ARG A 188 -8.53 6.18 21.21
CA ARG A 188 -8.18 5.10 20.26
C ARG A 188 -7.24 5.64 19.17
N ASP A 189 -6.70 4.76 18.34
CA ASP A 189 -5.78 5.15 17.24
C ASP A 189 -6.38 6.20 16.28
N TYR A 190 -7.71 6.24 16.19
CA TYR A 190 -8.52 7.20 15.44
C TYR A 190 -9.91 7.28 16.10
N ALA A 191 -10.53 8.46 16.08
CA ALA A 191 -11.74 8.74 16.85
C ALA A 191 -12.95 7.86 16.44
N GLN A 192 -13.73 7.39 17.42
CA GLN A 192 -14.88 6.50 17.21
C GLN A 192 -16.12 6.99 17.95
N VAL A 193 -17.28 7.05 17.30
CA VAL A 193 -18.54 7.40 17.98
C VAL A 193 -18.98 6.21 18.83
N LEU A 194 -19.14 6.46 20.14
CA LEU A 194 -19.67 5.50 21.11
C LEU A 194 -21.19 5.61 21.25
N ILE A 195 -21.75 6.82 21.14
CA ILE A 195 -23.19 7.08 21.27
C ILE A 195 -23.62 8.13 20.24
N GLU A 196 -24.71 7.87 19.54
CA GLU A 196 -25.50 8.84 18.78
C GLU A 196 -26.80 9.10 19.57
N ASP A 197 -27.17 10.36 19.76
CA ASP A 197 -28.37 10.77 20.50
C ASP A 197 -29.04 11.97 19.82
N ASP A 198 -30.24 11.78 19.28
CA ASP A 198 -31.06 12.84 18.66
C ASP A 198 -32.13 13.43 19.62
N GLY A 199 -32.12 13.00 20.89
CA GLY A 199 -33.12 13.34 21.90
C GLY A 199 -34.38 12.45 21.91
N THR A 200 -34.58 11.63 20.86
CA THR A 200 -35.68 10.66 20.72
C THR A 200 -35.15 9.23 20.64
N THR A 201 -34.15 9.00 19.80
CA THR A 201 -33.44 7.73 19.58
C THR A 201 -32.03 7.85 20.13
N GLN A 202 -31.59 6.82 20.85
CA GLN A 202 -30.18 6.64 21.20
C GLN A 202 -29.65 5.36 20.55
N VAL A 203 -28.48 5.48 19.91
CA VAL A 203 -27.71 4.35 19.38
C VAL A 203 -26.42 4.27 20.16
N SER A 204 -26.07 3.11 20.69
CA SER A 204 -24.76 2.87 21.32
C SER A 204 -23.95 1.85 20.55
N TYR A 205 -22.65 2.11 20.41
CA TYR A 205 -21.72 1.30 19.63
C TYR A 205 -20.69 0.62 20.53
N THR A 206 -20.52 -0.68 20.36
CA THR A 206 -19.55 -1.49 21.13
C THR A 206 -18.37 -1.84 20.25
N TYR A 207 -17.15 -1.51 20.70
CA TYR A 207 -15.90 -1.77 19.99
C TYR A 207 -15.01 -2.77 20.72
N GLY A 208 -14.37 -3.66 19.96
CA GLY A 208 -13.22 -4.47 20.38
C GLY A 208 -11.97 -4.02 19.62
N ASP A 209 -11.37 -4.94 18.86
CA ASP A 209 -10.38 -4.61 17.81
C ASP A 209 -11.01 -4.03 16.53
N ASP A 210 -12.33 -4.15 16.40
CA ASP A 210 -13.17 -3.61 15.33
C ASP A 210 -14.51 -3.14 15.97
N LEU A 211 -15.41 -2.50 15.21
CA LEU A 211 -16.79 -2.28 15.65
C LEU A 211 -17.52 -3.64 15.72
N ILE A 212 -18.11 -3.97 16.88
CA ILE A 212 -18.73 -5.28 17.14
C ILE A 212 -20.23 -5.22 16.92
N SER A 213 -20.89 -4.21 17.49
CA SER A 213 -22.35 -4.10 17.48
C SER A 213 -22.84 -2.67 17.69
N GLN A 214 -24.03 -2.40 17.15
CA GLN A 214 -24.85 -1.26 17.56
C GLN A 214 -26.03 -1.76 18.40
N ALA A 215 -26.47 -0.98 19.37
CA ALA A 215 -27.75 -1.17 20.04
C ALA A 215 -28.59 0.09 19.87
N ARG A 216 -29.69 -0.03 19.11
CA ARG A 216 -30.64 1.06 18.79
C ARG A 216 -31.98 0.72 19.44
N ASN A 217 -32.51 1.61 20.27
CA ASN A 217 -33.76 1.40 21.02
C ASN A 217 -33.81 0.08 21.83
N GLY A 218 -32.65 -0.37 22.32
CA GLY A 218 -32.49 -1.61 23.09
C GLY A 218 -32.25 -2.87 22.27
N GLU A 219 -32.48 -2.85 20.95
CA GLU A 219 -32.21 -3.99 20.06
C GLU A 219 -30.77 -3.95 19.55
N ALA A 220 -30.06 -5.07 19.71
CA ALA A 220 -28.64 -5.22 19.36
C ALA A 220 -28.46 -5.89 17.99
N TYR A 221 -27.63 -5.26 17.15
CA TYR A 221 -27.24 -5.75 15.83
C TYR A 221 -25.72 -5.84 15.72
N PHE A 222 -25.22 -6.96 15.22
CA PHE A 222 -23.79 -7.31 15.22
C PHE A 222 -23.21 -7.23 13.80
N TYR A 223 -22.07 -6.56 13.67
CA TYR A 223 -21.43 -6.26 12.39
C TYR A 223 -20.56 -7.40 11.89
N HIS A 224 -20.72 -7.73 10.60
CA HIS A 224 -19.88 -8.68 9.88
C HIS A 224 -19.28 -8.03 8.64
N TYR A 225 -17.99 -8.28 8.43
CA TYR A 225 -17.19 -7.55 7.45
C TYR A 225 -16.70 -8.45 6.31
N ASP A 226 -16.35 -7.87 5.17
CA ASP A 226 -15.42 -8.52 4.25
C ASP A 226 -13.97 -8.47 4.77
N GLY A 227 -13.01 -8.79 3.90
CA GLY A 227 -11.58 -8.66 4.15
C GLY A 227 -11.03 -7.27 3.88
N LEU A 228 -11.73 -6.36 3.21
CA LEU A 228 -11.30 -4.96 3.19
C LEU A 228 -11.51 -4.32 4.57
N GLY A 229 -12.64 -4.63 5.18
CA GLY A 229 -13.18 -4.02 6.39
C GLY A 229 -14.57 -3.42 6.19
N SER A 230 -15.20 -3.59 5.02
CA SER A 230 -16.53 -3.05 4.71
C SER A 230 -17.62 -3.87 5.40
N THR A 231 -18.64 -3.21 5.97
CA THR A 231 -19.80 -3.88 6.57
C THR A 231 -20.60 -4.60 5.48
N ARG A 232 -20.57 -5.94 5.44
CA ARG A 232 -21.33 -6.72 4.44
C ARG A 232 -22.62 -7.29 4.99
N SER A 233 -22.78 -7.41 6.30
CA SER A 233 -24.07 -7.69 6.92
C SER A 233 -24.17 -7.22 8.38
N LEU A 234 -25.42 -7.12 8.84
CA LEU A 234 -25.76 -7.07 10.25
C LEU A 234 -26.53 -8.34 10.61
N THR A 235 -26.28 -8.89 11.81
CA THR A 235 -27.12 -9.94 12.39
C THR A 235 -27.87 -9.46 13.63
N ASP A 236 -29.12 -9.91 13.81
CA ASP A 236 -29.98 -9.59 14.96
C ASP A 236 -29.50 -10.24 16.28
N SER A 237 -30.26 -10.04 17.37
CA SER A 237 -29.94 -10.60 18.69
C SER A 237 -30.08 -12.14 18.78
N GLN A 238 -30.71 -12.78 17.78
CA GLN A 238 -30.80 -14.23 17.60
C GLN A 238 -29.78 -14.78 16.58
N GLY A 239 -29.02 -13.90 15.94
CA GLY A 239 -27.99 -14.22 14.95
C GLY A 239 -28.48 -14.33 13.51
N ASN A 240 -29.74 -14.02 13.19
CA ASN A 240 -30.23 -14.03 11.79
C ASN A 240 -29.76 -12.79 11.04
N LEU A 241 -29.67 -12.85 9.71
CA LEU A 241 -29.38 -11.68 8.87
C LEU A 241 -30.49 -10.64 9.01
N ALA A 242 -30.11 -9.42 9.41
CA ALA A 242 -30.99 -8.26 9.50
C ALA A 242 -30.81 -7.34 8.27
N ASN A 243 -29.57 -7.05 7.89
CA ASN A 243 -29.20 -6.30 6.69
C ASN A 243 -28.08 -7.02 5.92
N THR A 244 -27.98 -6.76 4.61
CA THR A 244 -26.79 -7.07 3.79
C THR A 244 -26.42 -5.88 2.91
N TYR A 245 -25.16 -5.78 2.51
CA TYR A 245 -24.64 -4.73 1.63
C TYR A 245 -23.64 -5.31 0.64
N ASP A 246 -23.73 -4.89 -0.61
CA ASP A 246 -22.82 -5.23 -1.70
C ASP A 246 -22.30 -3.94 -2.34
N TYR A 247 -20.98 -3.86 -2.53
CA TYR A 247 -20.30 -2.64 -3.02
C TYR A 247 -19.63 -2.87 -4.38
N GLU A 248 -19.34 -1.77 -5.08
CA GLU A 248 -18.21 -1.71 -6.04
C GLU A 248 -16.91 -1.27 -5.33
N ALA A 249 -15.82 -1.20 -6.08
CA ALA A 249 -14.49 -1.04 -5.51
C ALA A 249 -14.24 0.26 -4.74
N PHE A 250 -14.84 1.39 -5.14
CA PHE A 250 -14.67 2.69 -4.48
C PHE A 250 -15.64 2.94 -3.31
N GLY A 251 -16.67 2.13 -3.13
CA GLY A 251 -17.57 2.15 -1.97
C GLY A 251 -19.01 2.57 -2.25
N GLU A 252 -19.41 2.72 -3.52
CA GLU A 252 -20.83 2.84 -3.88
C GLU A 252 -21.57 1.54 -3.58
N VAL A 253 -22.81 1.64 -3.08
CA VAL A 253 -23.67 0.49 -2.78
C VAL A 253 -24.37 0.03 -4.05
N LEU A 254 -24.05 -1.18 -4.52
CA LEU A 254 -24.71 -1.84 -5.65
C LEU A 254 -25.92 -2.68 -5.23
N GLY A 255 -25.96 -3.13 -3.97
CA GLY A 255 -27.06 -3.93 -3.43
C GLY A 255 -27.19 -3.74 -1.93
N GLN A 256 -28.42 -3.68 -1.43
CA GLN A 256 -28.72 -3.64 0.00
C GLN A 256 -30.02 -4.40 0.29
N THR A 257 -30.05 -5.10 1.43
CA THR A 257 -31.29 -5.63 2.01
C THR A 257 -31.41 -5.25 3.48
N GLY A 258 -32.62 -5.41 4.02
CA GLY A 258 -32.95 -5.06 5.40
C GLY A 258 -33.44 -3.63 5.56
N SER A 259 -33.86 -3.30 6.79
CA SER A 259 -34.40 -1.98 7.15
C SER A 259 -33.82 -1.45 8.46
N VAL A 260 -32.77 -2.07 8.99
CA VAL A 260 -32.06 -1.55 10.16
C VAL A 260 -31.22 -0.36 9.72
N GLU A 261 -31.44 0.78 10.34
CA GLU A 261 -30.64 1.98 10.09
C GLU A 261 -29.21 1.77 10.60
N ASN A 262 -28.22 2.11 9.77
CA ASN A 262 -26.82 1.86 10.01
C ASN A 262 -25.96 2.93 9.31
N SER A 263 -25.10 3.59 10.09
CA SER A 263 -24.18 4.62 9.61
C SER A 263 -22.85 4.05 9.10
N TYR A 264 -22.47 2.81 9.42
CA TYR A 264 -21.13 2.25 9.16
C TYR A 264 -21.16 1.25 8.00
N LEU A 265 -20.64 1.67 6.83
CA LEU A 265 -20.77 0.96 5.55
C LEU A 265 -19.40 0.55 4.96
N PHE A 266 -19.01 1.10 3.80
CA PHE A 266 -17.75 0.77 3.13
C PHE A 266 -16.54 1.06 4.01
N ALA A 267 -15.55 0.16 3.98
CA ALA A 267 -14.36 0.16 4.85
C ALA A 267 -14.64 0.23 6.37
N GLY A 268 -15.90 0.11 6.80
CA GLY A 268 -16.32 0.29 8.20
C GLY A 268 -16.39 1.75 8.62
N GLU A 269 -16.50 2.68 7.66
CA GLU A 269 -16.51 4.13 7.89
C GLU A 269 -17.93 4.72 7.94
N GLN A 270 -18.06 5.86 8.62
CA GLN A 270 -19.35 6.52 8.84
C GLN A 270 -19.82 7.21 7.55
N PHE A 271 -20.83 6.63 6.89
CA PHE A 271 -21.50 7.19 5.72
C PHE A 271 -22.50 8.28 6.15
N ASP A 272 -22.51 9.38 5.41
CA ASP A 272 -23.41 10.50 5.62
C ASP A 272 -24.46 10.57 4.50
N GLY A 273 -25.63 9.99 4.76
CA GLY A 273 -26.65 9.75 3.73
C GLY A 273 -27.35 10.97 3.14
N SER A 274 -27.24 12.17 3.73
CA SER A 274 -27.69 13.40 3.05
C SER A 274 -26.61 14.03 2.19
N LEU A 275 -25.33 13.76 2.50
CA LEU A 275 -24.20 14.23 1.72
C LEU A 275 -23.79 13.26 0.60
N ASP A 276 -24.18 11.99 0.73
CA ASP A 276 -23.72 10.88 -0.10
C ASP A 276 -22.19 10.70 -0.08
N GLN A 277 -21.59 10.88 1.10
CA GLN A 277 -20.14 10.85 1.31
C GLN A 277 -19.76 10.18 2.64
N TYR A 278 -18.56 9.63 2.73
CA TYR A 278 -18.03 9.04 3.97
C TYR A 278 -17.25 10.06 4.79
N TYR A 279 -17.55 10.17 6.08
CA TYR A 279 -16.80 10.97 7.05
C TYR A 279 -15.60 10.19 7.60
N LEU A 280 -14.40 10.50 7.12
CA LEU A 280 -13.13 9.87 7.50
C LEU A 280 -12.37 10.72 8.54
N ARG A 281 -13.11 11.33 9.49
CA ARG A 281 -12.61 12.22 10.57
C ARG A 281 -11.98 13.51 10.08
N ALA A 282 -10.81 13.46 9.46
CA ALA A 282 -10.11 14.65 8.96
C ALA A 282 -10.74 15.24 7.70
N ARG A 283 -11.39 14.41 6.88
CA ARG A 283 -11.95 14.79 5.56
C ARG A 283 -13.19 13.96 5.23
N TYR A 284 -13.99 14.47 4.29
CA TYR A 284 -15.04 13.69 3.63
C TYR A 284 -14.49 13.06 2.35
N TYR A 285 -14.86 11.80 2.11
CA TYR A 285 -14.54 11.01 0.94
C TYR A 285 -15.79 10.87 0.08
N ASP A 286 -15.69 11.33 -1.17
CA ASP A 286 -16.70 11.16 -2.21
C ASP A 286 -16.34 9.91 -3.03
N GLN A 287 -17.11 8.84 -2.83
CA GLN A 287 -16.93 7.57 -3.51
C GLN A 287 -17.25 7.66 -5.01
N SER A 288 -18.19 8.53 -5.42
CA SER A 288 -18.59 8.72 -6.82
C SER A 288 -17.44 9.30 -7.66
N ALA A 289 -16.73 10.29 -7.11
CA ALA A 289 -15.51 10.83 -7.69
C ALA A 289 -14.26 9.97 -7.39
N GLY A 290 -14.32 9.14 -6.34
CA GLY A 290 -13.22 8.30 -5.86
C GLY A 290 -12.09 9.10 -5.21
N ARG A 291 -12.40 10.23 -4.55
CA ARG A 291 -11.42 11.17 -3.97
C ARG A 291 -11.96 11.92 -2.75
N PHE A 292 -11.07 12.54 -1.99
CA PHE A 292 -11.47 13.45 -0.90
C PHE A 292 -11.96 14.80 -1.45
N THR A 293 -12.88 15.45 -0.72
CA THR A 293 -13.44 16.77 -1.10
C THR A 293 -12.59 17.97 -0.64
N SER A 294 -11.61 17.75 0.23
CA SER A 294 -10.66 18.76 0.72
C SER A 294 -9.20 18.31 0.66
N MET A 295 -8.30 19.29 0.59
CA MET A 295 -6.85 19.07 0.51
C MET A 295 -6.32 18.38 1.77
N ASP A 296 -5.49 17.35 1.62
CA ASP A 296 -4.80 16.74 2.75
C ASP A 296 -3.86 17.74 3.46
N SER A 297 -4.01 17.89 4.78
CA SER A 297 -3.05 18.63 5.59
C SER A 297 -1.73 17.86 5.77
N TRP A 298 -1.76 16.52 5.64
CA TRP A 298 -0.55 15.71 5.62
C TRP A 298 0.28 16.01 4.38
N GLN A 299 1.58 16.23 4.58
CA GLN A 299 2.49 16.65 3.51
C GLN A 299 2.83 15.53 2.52
N GLY A 300 2.46 14.28 2.81
CA GLY A 300 2.79 13.13 1.99
C GLY A 300 4.20 12.61 2.26
N ASN A 301 4.68 11.70 1.40
CA ASN A 301 6.01 11.13 1.49
C ASN A 301 6.65 11.11 0.10
N THR A 302 7.77 11.81 -0.06
CA THR A 302 8.51 11.92 -1.33
C THR A 302 9.02 10.57 -1.87
N HIS A 303 9.12 9.53 -1.02
CA HIS A 303 9.46 8.16 -1.42
C HIS A 303 8.25 7.34 -1.88
N ARG A 304 7.02 7.84 -1.70
CA ARG A 304 5.76 7.29 -2.22
C ARG A 304 5.01 8.40 -2.99
N PRO A 305 5.43 8.76 -4.22
CA PRO A 305 4.94 9.96 -4.90
C PRO A 305 3.42 10.11 -5.02
N ILE A 306 2.66 9.00 -5.05
CA ILE A 306 1.19 9.03 -5.05
C ILE A 306 0.59 9.74 -3.83
N THR A 307 1.27 9.75 -2.68
CA THR A 307 0.83 10.47 -1.47
C THR A 307 1.14 11.97 -1.50
N LEU A 308 1.72 12.47 -2.59
CA LEU A 308 1.89 13.91 -2.82
C LEU A 308 0.63 14.53 -3.44
N ASN A 309 -0.16 13.75 -4.19
CA ASN A 309 -1.50 14.14 -4.60
C ASN A 309 -2.38 14.26 -3.35
N LYS A 310 -3.04 15.40 -3.19
CA LYS A 310 -3.72 15.77 -1.94
C LYS A 310 -5.15 15.26 -1.81
N TYR A 311 -5.66 14.52 -2.80
CA TYR A 311 -7.07 14.14 -2.87
C TYR A 311 -7.29 12.65 -3.15
N VAL A 312 -6.29 11.90 -3.62
CA VAL A 312 -6.43 10.48 -3.95
C VAL A 312 -6.79 9.66 -2.72
N TYR A 313 -7.94 8.98 -2.76
CA TYR A 313 -8.31 7.98 -1.78
C TYR A 313 -7.53 6.67 -2.00
N ALA A 314 -7.12 6.01 -0.92
CA ALA A 314 -6.59 4.64 -0.92
C ALA A 314 -5.42 4.37 -1.92
N ASP A 315 -4.55 5.33 -2.21
CA ASP A 315 -3.56 5.29 -3.31
C ASP A 315 -4.18 4.86 -4.67
N ALA A 316 -5.43 5.23 -4.95
CA ALA A 316 -6.25 4.76 -6.08
C ALA A 316 -6.35 3.22 -6.18
N ASN A 317 -6.30 2.51 -5.05
CA ASN A 317 -6.47 1.06 -4.94
C ASN A 317 -7.38 0.70 -3.76
N PRO A 318 -8.66 1.11 -3.80
CA PRO A 318 -9.59 0.92 -2.69
C PRO A 318 -9.91 -0.57 -2.44
N ALA A 319 -9.89 -1.42 -3.48
CA ALA A 319 -10.00 -2.88 -3.36
C ALA A 319 -8.93 -3.54 -2.45
N ASN A 320 -7.84 -2.85 -2.09
CA ASN A 320 -6.79 -3.33 -1.19
C ASN A 320 -6.42 -2.37 -0.04
N LYS A 321 -6.95 -1.16 -0.02
CA LYS A 321 -6.52 -0.08 0.88
C LYS A 321 -7.71 0.75 1.37
N ILE A 322 -7.57 1.27 2.58
CA ILE A 322 -8.55 2.09 3.29
C ILE A 322 -7.84 3.31 3.86
N ASP A 323 -8.56 4.34 4.30
CA ASP A 323 -7.96 5.53 4.93
C ASP A 323 -8.72 5.96 6.21
N PRO A 324 -8.51 5.27 7.35
CA PRO A 324 -9.39 5.43 8.51
C PRO A 324 -9.20 6.74 9.27
N SER A 325 -8.09 7.45 9.06
CA SER A 325 -7.85 8.79 9.62
C SER A 325 -8.20 9.92 8.65
N GLY A 326 -8.51 9.60 7.38
CA GLY A 326 -8.68 10.60 6.33
C GLY A 326 -7.37 11.33 5.98
N HIS A 327 -6.21 10.71 6.19
CA HIS A 327 -4.89 11.30 5.95
C HIS A 327 -3.88 10.35 5.30
N MET A 328 -4.06 9.03 5.42
CA MET A 328 -3.06 8.09 4.95
C MET A 328 -3.64 6.70 4.64
N SER A 329 -3.46 6.29 3.40
CA SER A 329 -3.87 4.98 2.93
C SER A 329 -3.12 3.85 3.65
N ALA A 330 -3.86 3.09 4.46
CA ALA A 330 -3.47 1.83 5.06
C ALA A 330 -3.83 0.66 4.12
N ILE A 331 -3.15 -0.48 4.25
CA ILE A 331 -3.57 -1.72 3.59
C ILE A 331 -4.77 -2.26 4.38
N GLY A 332 -5.92 -2.51 3.74
CA GLY A 332 -7.09 -3.15 4.37
C GLY A 332 -6.77 -4.59 4.80
N GLN A 333 -7.66 -5.33 5.47
CA GLN A 333 -7.34 -6.66 6.05
C GLN A 333 -6.91 -7.73 5.03
N VAL A 334 -5.65 -7.68 4.62
CA VAL A 334 -4.96 -8.67 3.78
C VAL A 334 -4.13 -9.61 4.64
N GLY A 335 -4.05 -9.43 5.96
CA GLY A 335 -3.30 -10.31 6.87
C GLY A 335 -3.94 -10.46 8.25
N ALA A 336 -3.30 -11.25 9.12
CA ALA A 336 -3.84 -11.65 10.42
C ALA A 336 -3.93 -10.54 11.50
N VAL A 337 -3.72 -9.29 11.11
CA VAL A 337 -3.65 -8.07 11.92
C VAL A 337 -4.90 -7.22 11.59
N SER A 338 -5.67 -6.83 12.61
CA SER A 338 -6.81 -5.92 12.45
C SER A 338 -6.36 -4.55 11.92
N THR A 339 -7.31 -3.76 11.41
CA THR A 339 -7.05 -2.38 10.96
C THR A 339 -6.45 -1.53 12.10
N ILE A 340 -6.94 -1.72 13.32
CA ILE A 340 -6.36 -1.15 14.55
C ILE A 340 -4.90 -1.61 14.75
N GLY A 341 -4.59 -2.90 14.61
CA GLY A 341 -3.21 -3.38 14.68
C GLY A 341 -2.27 -2.78 13.61
N ILE A 342 -2.81 -2.36 12.46
CA ILE A 342 -2.06 -1.62 11.43
C ILE A 342 -1.91 -0.15 11.83
N LEU A 343 -2.97 0.51 12.31
CA LEU A 343 -2.96 1.93 12.71
C LEU A 343 -2.08 2.18 13.95
N ALA A 344 -2.20 1.38 15.02
CA ALA A 344 -1.29 1.41 16.17
C ALA A 344 0.19 1.24 15.77
N SER A 345 0.47 0.57 14.65
CA SER A 345 1.83 0.43 14.13
C SER A 345 2.33 1.68 13.41
N MET A 346 1.47 2.50 12.80
CA MET A 346 1.89 3.63 11.95
C MET A 346 2.62 4.75 12.73
N PRO A 347 2.15 5.24 13.90
CA PRO A 347 2.92 6.14 14.76
C PRO A 347 4.19 5.49 15.30
N MET A 348 4.16 4.18 15.59
CA MET A 348 5.36 3.44 16.00
C MET A 348 6.36 3.22 14.84
N TYR A 349 5.93 3.23 13.58
CA TYR A 349 6.85 3.12 12.43
C TYR A 349 7.66 4.40 12.27
N THR A 350 7.03 5.57 12.34
CA THR A 350 7.75 6.86 12.31
C THR A 350 8.59 7.06 13.57
N TYR A 351 8.04 6.76 14.75
CA TYR A 351 8.75 6.95 16.03
C TYR A 351 9.87 5.94 16.26
N ARG A 352 9.72 4.63 15.94
CA ARG A 352 10.78 3.63 16.16
C ARG A 352 11.82 3.60 15.05
N ILE A 353 11.49 3.96 13.81
CA ILE A 353 12.54 4.27 12.82
C ILE A 353 13.26 5.56 13.23
N GLY A 354 12.53 6.61 13.66
CA GLY A 354 13.10 7.84 14.19
C GLY A 354 14.02 7.62 15.40
N GLN A 355 13.61 6.82 16.38
CA GLN A 355 14.41 6.50 17.57
C GLN A 355 15.52 5.47 17.32
N SER A 356 15.35 4.52 16.39
CA SER A 356 16.47 3.63 16.02
C SER A 356 17.51 4.34 15.17
N LEU A 357 17.15 5.38 14.42
CA LEU A 357 18.10 6.28 13.75
C LEU A 357 18.74 7.27 14.75
N ALA A 358 17.95 8.00 15.54
CA ALA A 358 18.47 8.99 16.49
C ALA A 358 19.27 8.35 17.64
N GLY A 359 18.77 7.25 18.20
CA GLY A 359 19.45 6.46 19.23
C GLY A 359 20.69 5.72 18.73
N SER A 360 20.80 5.46 17.41
CA SER A 360 22.02 4.88 16.81
C SER A 360 23.00 5.93 16.26
N TRP A 361 22.63 7.21 16.25
CA TRP A 361 23.56 8.32 16.01
C TRP A 361 24.18 8.86 17.31
N GLY A 362 23.57 8.57 18.46
CA GLY A 362 24.17 8.75 19.78
C GLY A 362 25.20 7.65 20.10
N ASN A 363 26.46 7.89 19.74
CA ASN A 363 27.67 7.07 19.97
C ASN A 363 27.86 5.85 19.05
N ASN A 364 29.00 5.87 18.35
CA ASN A 364 29.72 4.72 17.76
C ASN A 364 29.12 4.02 16.53
N GLY A 365 28.77 4.80 15.50
CA GLY A 365 29.34 4.64 14.14
C GLY A 365 29.18 3.32 13.36
N THR A 366 28.39 2.35 13.81
CA THR A 366 28.20 1.07 13.11
C THR A 366 26.78 0.96 12.53
N GLY A 367 26.66 1.03 11.20
CA GLY A 367 25.39 0.83 10.52
C GLY A 367 24.84 -0.59 10.68
N LEU A 368 23.52 -0.73 10.78
CA LEU A 368 22.84 -2.02 10.82
C LEU A 368 23.07 -2.77 9.50
N SER A 369 23.63 -3.98 9.58
CA SER A 369 23.71 -4.88 8.42
C SER A 369 22.32 -5.39 8.01
N SER A 370 22.16 -5.70 6.72
CA SER A 370 20.89 -6.13 6.11
C SER A 370 20.26 -7.35 6.80
N SER A 371 21.07 -8.25 7.37
CA SER A 371 20.60 -9.36 8.19
C SER A 371 19.97 -8.88 9.51
N ARG A 372 20.59 -7.93 10.22
CA ARG A 372 20.02 -7.34 11.45
C ARG A 372 18.72 -6.58 11.17
N ALA A 373 18.64 -5.87 10.03
CA ALA A 373 17.40 -5.25 9.57
C ALA A 373 16.29 -6.29 9.27
N GLY A 374 16.63 -7.40 8.60
CA GLY A 374 15.69 -8.48 8.31
C GLY A 374 15.12 -9.14 9.57
N TRP A 375 15.95 -9.38 10.59
CA TRP A 375 15.48 -9.90 11.89
C TRP A 375 14.58 -8.92 12.64
N LEU A 376 14.83 -7.61 12.55
CA LEU A 376 13.97 -6.57 13.13
C LEU A 376 12.60 -6.51 12.45
N VAL A 377 12.53 -6.65 11.13
CA VAL A 377 11.27 -6.77 10.38
C VAL A 377 10.52 -8.03 10.80
N LEU A 378 11.20 -9.18 10.89
CA LEU A 378 10.56 -10.45 11.26
C LEU A 378 10.03 -10.43 12.70
N ALA A 379 10.75 -9.80 13.63
CA ALA A 379 10.30 -9.61 15.01
C ALA A 379 9.13 -8.61 15.12
N ALA A 380 9.11 -7.57 14.29
CA ALA A 380 7.99 -6.62 14.24
C ALA A 380 6.69 -7.26 13.70
N MET A 381 6.80 -8.24 12.80
CA MET A 381 5.65 -8.97 12.25
C MET A 381 5.05 -10.03 13.21
N ALA A 382 5.74 -10.38 14.30
CA ALA A 382 5.35 -11.50 15.18
C ALA A 382 4.46 -11.13 16.38
N GLY A 383 4.18 -9.84 16.59
CA GLY A 383 3.46 -9.34 17.78
C GLY A 383 4.24 -9.47 19.09
N ASN A 384 3.62 -9.08 20.21
CA ASN A 384 4.27 -8.97 21.54
C ASN A 384 4.57 -10.32 22.25
N ASN A 385 5.03 -11.34 21.52
CA ASN A 385 5.47 -12.61 22.10
C ASN A 385 6.88 -12.51 22.70
N THR A 386 6.97 -12.11 23.97
CA THR A 386 8.22 -11.99 24.75
C THR A 386 9.09 -13.24 24.72
N LYS A 387 8.49 -14.44 24.64
CA LYS A 387 9.19 -15.73 24.50
C LYS A 387 10.01 -15.84 23.21
N LEU A 388 9.53 -15.27 22.09
CA LEU A 388 10.27 -15.25 20.83
C LEU A 388 11.46 -14.29 20.95
N LEU A 389 11.26 -13.15 21.61
CA LEU A 389 12.31 -12.16 21.84
C LEU A 389 13.44 -12.74 22.72
N ASP A 390 13.12 -13.51 23.75
CA ASP A 390 14.13 -14.18 24.59
C ASP A 390 14.83 -15.36 23.89
N LEU A 391 14.13 -16.13 23.06
CA LEU A 391 14.75 -17.13 22.17
C LEU A 391 15.73 -16.50 21.17
N LEU A 392 15.37 -15.33 20.62
CA LEU A 392 16.21 -14.56 19.71
C LEU A 392 17.42 -13.94 20.43
N LYS A 393 17.24 -13.37 21.63
CA LYS A 393 18.36 -12.90 22.47
C LYS A 393 19.34 -14.04 22.77
N ARG A 394 18.84 -15.24 23.09
CA ARG A 394 19.67 -16.42 23.36
C ARG A 394 20.51 -16.82 22.14
N ARG A 395 19.90 -16.91 20.97
CA ARG A 395 20.60 -17.18 19.69
C ARG A 395 21.58 -16.09 19.26
N VAL A 396 21.34 -14.83 19.63
CA VAL A 396 22.26 -13.71 19.32
C VAL A 396 23.46 -13.72 20.26
N ALA A 397 23.28 -14.05 21.55
CA ALA A 397 24.37 -14.23 22.51
C ALA A 397 25.22 -15.48 22.19
N GLU A 398 24.60 -16.58 21.79
CA GLU A 398 25.28 -17.83 21.36
C GLU A 398 26.11 -17.69 20.06
N ARG A 399 26.20 -16.48 19.47
CA ARG A 399 26.93 -16.22 18.22
C ARG A 399 28.06 -15.20 18.32
N GLU A 400 28.45 -14.81 19.54
CA GLU A 400 29.65 -13.98 19.78
C GLU A 400 30.93 -14.81 20.05
N GLU A 401 30.85 -16.14 20.08
CA GLU A 401 32.02 -17.02 20.32
C GLU A 401 32.64 -17.63 19.04
N ASP A 402 31.91 -17.64 17.91
CA ASP A 402 32.42 -18.09 16.59
C ASP A 402 32.56 -16.90 15.62
N GLY A 403 33.80 -16.50 15.34
CA GLY A 403 34.12 -15.24 14.65
C GLY A 403 33.92 -15.26 13.13
N GLU A 404 33.01 -14.43 12.62
CA GLU A 404 33.00 -13.96 11.22
C GLU A 404 32.90 -12.44 11.12
N THR A 405 33.69 -11.86 10.22
CA THR A 405 33.86 -10.40 10.06
C THR A 405 32.81 -9.77 9.14
N GLN A 406 32.29 -8.58 9.51
CA GLN A 406 31.51 -7.72 8.60
C GLN A 406 32.31 -6.47 8.20
N ILE A 407 32.23 -6.08 6.93
CA ILE A 407 32.87 -4.87 6.36
C ILE A 407 31.81 -3.78 6.13
N LEU A 408 32.12 -2.54 6.51
CA LEU A 408 31.29 -1.34 6.25
C LEU A 408 31.65 -0.66 4.92
N TYR A 409 30.68 0.08 4.35
CA TYR A 409 30.92 1.15 3.38
C TYR A 409 30.08 2.40 3.71
N HIS A 410 30.61 3.59 3.43
CA HIS A 410 29.95 4.89 3.58
C HIS A 410 30.06 5.74 2.30
N GLY A 411 29.14 6.67 2.07
CA GLY A 411 29.27 7.73 1.03
C GLY A 411 30.06 8.95 1.56
N THR A 412 30.24 10.09 0.88
CA THR A 412 29.70 10.67 -0.37
C THR A 412 30.78 11.66 -0.91
N SER A 413 30.63 12.62 -1.85
CA SER A 413 29.55 13.14 -2.72
C SER A 413 30.17 13.90 -3.91
N SER A 414 29.39 14.22 -4.96
CA SER A 414 29.33 15.57 -5.58
C SER A 414 28.49 15.59 -6.88
N ASN A 415 27.92 16.75 -7.16
CA ASN A 415 26.90 17.10 -8.15
C ASN A 415 27.12 16.60 -9.61
N ALA A 416 26.16 15.84 -10.15
CA ALA A 416 25.50 16.08 -11.45
C ALA A 416 24.39 15.03 -11.70
N ALA A 417 23.35 15.39 -12.47
CA ALA A 417 22.23 14.51 -12.75
C ALA A 417 22.58 13.38 -13.74
N SER A 418 22.09 12.16 -13.48
CA SER A 418 21.69 11.18 -14.51
C SER A 418 20.94 9.97 -13.91
N LYS A 419 19.65 9.87 -14.20
CA LYS A 419 18.82 8.66 -14.01
C LYS A 419 18.92 7.82 -15.29
N ILE A 420 19.14 6.51 -15.18
CA ILE A 420 18.62 5.48 -16.12
C ILE A 420 18.61 4.12 -15.38
N ILE A 421 17.49 3.42 -15.51
CA ILE A 421 17.21 2.09 -14.96
C ILE A 421 16.97 1.16 -16.15
N LEU A 422 17.36 -0.12 -16.06
CA LEU A 422 16.46 -1.24 -16.37
C LEU A 422 17.05 -2.61 -15.99
N ARG A 423 16.12 -3.57 -15.85
CA ARG A 423 16.18 -4.81 -15.06
C ARG A 423 16.39 -6.05 -15.93
N GLY A 424 16.67 -7.19 -15.28
CA GLY A 424 16.17 -8.50 -15.73
C GLY A 424 17.24 -9.51 -16.15
N PHE A 425 17.23 -10.70 -15.54
CA PHE A 425 18.16 -11.79 -15.79
C PHE A 425 17.46 -12.99 -16.47
N ARG A 426 18.20 -13.84 -17.18
CA ARG A 426 18.48 -15.26 -16.80
C ARG A 426 19.51 -15.95 -17.74
N LYS A 427 20.14 -17.01 -17.24
CA LYS A 427 21.30 -17.82 -17.73
C LYS A 427 20.81 -19.25 -18.12
N PRO A 428 21.62 -20.27 -18.51
CA PRO A 428 22.99 -20.39 -19.10
C PRO A 428 22.98 -21.37 -20.34
N PRO A 429 24.03 -22.15 -20.78
CA PRO A 429 25.48 -22.19 -20.48
C PRO A 429 26.52 -22.25 -21.66
N VAL A 430 27.69 -21.60 -21.44
CA VAL A 430 29.13 -21.96 -21.67
C VAL A 430 29.62 -22.81 -22.87
N PHE A 431 30.65 -22.33 -23.59
CA PHE A 431 31.97 -22.98 -23.95
C PHE A 431 32.99 -21.94 -24.52
N PHE A 432 34.31 -22.26 -24.60
CA PHE A 432 35.44 -21.31 -24.84
C PHE A 432 36.46 -21.79 -25.91
N ALA A 433 37.12 -20.84 -26.62
CA ALA A 433 38.54 -20.88 -27.09
C ALA A 433 39.01 -19.51 -27.69
N GLU A 434 40.33 -19.29 -27.75
CA GLU A 434 41.10 -18.03 -27.99
C GLU A 434 41.61 -17.87 -29.46
N ASP A 435 42.30 -16.80 -29.92
CA ASP A 435 42.24 -15.32 -29.74
C ASP A 435 43.21 -14.67 -30.78
N ILE A 436 42.71 -14.00 -31.84
CA ILE A 436 43.46 -13.04 -32.68
C ILE A 436 42.50 -11.98 -33.24
N ALA A 437 42.42 -10.79 -32.62
CA ALA A 437 42.29 -9.47 -33.28
C ALA A 437 41.90 -8.34 -32.31
N THR A 438 42.87 -7.65 -31.70
CA THR A 438 42.66 -6.34 -31.03
C THR A 438 44.00 -5.59 -30.90
N ALA A 439 44.10 -4.26 -30.92
CA ALA A 439 43.27 -3.21 -31.52
C ALA A 439 44.03 -1.87 -31.42
N ARG A 440 44.79 -1.45 -32.45
CA ARG A 440 45.44 -0.12 -32.47
C ARG A 440 45.48 0.54 -33.86
N HIS A 441 44.31 0.84 -34.43
CA HIS A 441 44.01 2.20 -34.90
C HIS A 441 42.52 2.36 -35.24
N PHE A 442 41.81 3.12 -34.42
CA PHE A 442 40.59 3.79 -34.87
C PHE A 442 40.99 4.88 -35.86
N GLY A 443 40.62 4.74 -37.13
CA GLY A 443 40.93 5.75 -38.14
C GLY A 443 40.52 5.37 -39.55
N ARG A 444 39.35 5.87 -39.98
CA ARG A 444 38.78 5.79 -41.36
C ARG A 444 38.17 4.45 -41.79
N ALA A 445 36.88 4.27 -41.49
CA ALA A 445 35.84 4.00 -42.50
C ALA A 445 34.45 3.96 -41.84
N ARG A 446 33.79 5.12 -41.71
CA ARG A 446 32.39 5.21 -41.26
C ARG A 446 31.47 5.24 -42.48
N ALA A 447 31.07 4.06 -42.98
CA ALA A 447 30.04 3.93 -44.00
C ALA A 447 29.39 2.54 -43.95
N ALA A 448 28.07 2.49 -44.16
CA ALA A 448 27.17 1.34 -44.00
C ALA A 448 26.95 0.85 -42.54
N PHE A 449 25.77 0.24 -42.32
CA PHE A 449 25.19 -0.20 -41.04
C PHE A 449 24.73 0.92 -40.08
N THR A 450 23.63 1.51 -40.53
CA THR A 450 22.50 2.08 -39.77
C THR A 450 22.17 1.36 -38.45
N GLY A 451 21.80 2.13 -37.42
CA GLY A 451 21.21 1.63 -36.17
C GLY A 451 22.07 1.94 -34.93
N ALA A 452 21.86 3.11 -34.32
CA ALA A 452 22.64 3.53 -33.15
C ALA A 452 22.16 2.81 -31.87
N LEU A 453 22.96 1.86 -31.37
CA LEU A 453 22.91 1.40 -29.98
C LEU A 453 23.84 2.27 -29.12
N SER A 454 23.28 2.99 -28.16
CA SER A 454 24.03 3.85 -27.25
C SER A 454 24.68 3.03 -26.12
N VAL A 455 25.98 2.73 -26.25
CA VAL A 455 26.75 2.04 -25.21
C VAL A 455 27.35 3.04 -24.22
N THR A 456 26.93 2.97 -22.95
CA THR A 456 27.56 3.71 -21.84
C THR A 456 28.60 2.83 -21.15
N VAL A 457 29.85 3.29 -21.12
CA VAL A 457 30.94 2.65 -20.35
C VAL A 457 31.04 3.32 -18.98
N ILE A 458 31.14 2.52 -17.93
CA ILE A 458 31.44 2.99 -16.56
C ILE A 458 32.70 2.26 -16.10
N GLU A 459 33.63 3.01 -15.52
CA GLU A 459 34.94 2.54 -15.08
C GLU A 459 35.05 2.67 -13.55
N PHE A 460 35.68 1.69 -12.91
CA PHE A 460 35.92 1.67 -11.46
C PHE A 460 37.33 1.15 -11.18
N GLU A 461 37.89 1.57 -10.04
CA GLU A 461 39.21 1.19 -9.53
C GLU A 461 39.02 0.48 -8.17
N ILE A 462 39.67 -0.67 -7.97
CA ILE A 462 39.55 -1.48 -6.75
C ILE A 462 40.92 -1.58 -6.07
N PRO A 463 41.06 -1.13 -4.80
CA PRO A 463 42.33 -1.21 -4.06
C PRO A 463 42.77 -2.65 -3.74
N GLU A 464 44.07 -2.91 -3.77
CA GLU A 464 44.68 -4.23 -3.52
C GLU A 464 44.35 -4.81 -2.13
N SER A 465 44.08 -3.96 -1.14
CA SER A 465 43.64 -4.36 0.20
C SER A 465 42.28 -5.07 0.19
N VAL A 466 41.37 -4.69 -0.72
CA VAL A 466 40.04 -5.31 -0.88
C VAL A 466 40.15 -6.67 -1.58
N ILE A 467 41.14 -6.85 -2.46
CA ILE A 467 41.40 -8.14 -3.12
C ILE A 467 41.84 -9.18 -2.09
N LYS A 468 42.77 -8.80 -1.20
CA LYS A 468 43.27 -9.68 -0.13
C LYS A 468 42.21 -10.02 0.92
N SER A 469 41.32 -9.09 1.28
CA SER A 469 40.25 -9.35 2.26
C SER A 469 39.11 -10.25 1.73
N LEU A 470 38.97 -10.37 0.40
CA LEU A 470 38.03 -11.28 -0.25
C LEU A 470 38.60 -12.71 -0.46
N GLY A 471 39.78 -13.00 0.08
CA GLY A 471 40.45 -14.31 -0.07
C GLY A 471 40.96 -14.59 -1.48
N LEU A 472 41.10 -13.56 -2.33
CA LEU A 472 41.54 -13.69 -3.71
C LEU A 472 43.05 -13.55 -3.79
N THR A 473 43.74 -14.59 -4.26
CA THR A 473 45.19 -14.60 -4.47
C THR A 473 45.52 -14.41 -5.96
N ARG A 474 46.61 -13.68 -6.24
CA ARG A 474 47.22 -13.64 -7.59
C ARG A 474 48.19 -14.82 -7.69
N GLY A 475 48.03 -15.66 -8.70
CA GLY A 475 48.91 -16.79 -8.97
C GLY A 475 48.91 -17.16 -10.45
N PRO A 476 50.02 -17.70 -10.99
CA PRO A 476 50.06 -18.24 -12.33
C PRO A 476 49.20 -19.51 -12.43
N ILE A 477 48.69 -19.78 -13.63
CA ILE A 477 47.84 -20.94 -13.92
C ILE A 477 48.63 -22.25 -13.67
N GLY A 478 48.04 -23.17 -12.90
CA GLY A 478 48.52 -24.56 -12.77
C GLY A 478 49.04 -25.00 -11.39
N TYR A 479 49.22 -24.08 -10.44
CA TYR A 479 49.89 -24.36 -9.14
C TYR A 479 49.26 -25.52 -8.33
N ASP A 480 47.93 -25.61 -8.26
CA ASP A 480 47.22 -26.59 -7.42
C ASP A 480 46.85 -27.91 -8.13
N LEU A 481 47.24 -28.11 -9.40
CA LEU A 481 46.82 -29.28 -10.19
C LEU A 481 47.96 -30.23 -10.62
N GLY A 482 49.20 -29.95 -10.21
CA GLY A 482 50.34 -30.86 -10.45
C GLY A 482 50.69 -31.09 -11.93
N LEU A 483 50.24 -30.20 -12.83
CA LEU A 483 50.52 -30.27 -14.26
C LEU A 483 51.85 -29.58 -14.59
N PRO A 484 52.64 -30.10 -15.55
CA PRO A 484 53.92 -29.51 -15.92
C PRO A 484 53.74 -28.16 -16.64
N PHE A 485 54.67 -27.24 -16.38
CA PHE A 485 54.70 -25.92 -17.01
C PHE A 485 54.80 -25.99 -18.55
N VAL A 486 54.06 -25.10 -19.22
CA VAL A 486 54.25 -24.77 -20.63
C VAL A 486 54.65 -23.30 -20.70
N ASP A 487 55.88 -23.02 -21.14
CA ASP A 487 56.37 -21.67 -21.37
C ASP A 487 56.05 -21.25 -22.81
N ILE A 488 55.41 -20.10 -22.99
CA ILE A 488 54.99 -19.58 -24.30
C ILE A 488 55.69 -18.23 -24.55
N PRO A 489 56.75 -18.20 -25.38
CA PRO A 489 57.52 -16.98 -25.60
C PRO A 489 56.69 -15.86 -26.23
N GLY A 490 56.54 -14.75 -25.50
CA GLY A 490 56.00 -13.48 -26.04
C GLY A 490 54.52 -13.18 -25.76
N GLY A 491 53.79 -14.06 -25.06
CA GLY A 491 52.39 -13.81 -24.67
C GLY A 491 52.26 -13.40 -23.20
N THR A 492 51.94 -12.14 -22.90
CA THR A 492 51.56 -11.72 -21.54
C THR A 492 50.07 -11.93 -21.31
N GLY A 493 49.69 -13.19 -21.10
CA GLY A 493 48.30 -13.62 -20.92
C GLY A 493 47.73 -13.31 -19.52
N TYR A 494 46.53 -12.74 -19.54
CA TYR A 494 45.35 -12.96 -18.69
C TYR A 494 45.51 -13.69 -17.33
N GLU A 495 45.12 -12.99 -16.25
CA GLU A 495 44.87 -13.56 -14.92
C GLU A 495 43.45 -14.14 -14.83
N LEU A 496 43.28 -15.34 -14.27
CA LEU A 496 41.98 -15.93 -13.92
C LEU A 496 41.85 -16.06 -12.40
N ILE A 497 40.71 -15.63 -11.84
CA ILE A 497 40.41 -15.74 -10.41
C ILE A 497 39.25 -16.72 -10.21
N ILE A 498 39.44 -17.73 -9.36
CA ILE A 498 38.44 -18.78 -9.07
C ILE A 498 37.95 -18.65 -7.62
N ASN A 499 36.65 -18.82 -7.43
CA ASN A 499 35.98 -18.99 -6.13
C ASN A 499 35.49 -20.45 -6.03
N SER A 500 35.46 -21.01 -4.82
CA SER A 500 35.16 -22.43 -4.54
C SER A 500 33.79 -22.94 -5.01
N HIS A 501 32.86 -22.07 -5.42
CA HIS A 501 31.54 -22.47 -5.95
C HIS A 501 31.23 -21.88 -7.36
N GLY A 502 32.25 -21.33 -8.04
CA GLY A 502 32.26 -21.02 -9.48
C GLY A 502 31.37 -19.86 -9.95
N SER A 503 31.52 -19.33 -11.16
CA SER A 503 32.74 -19.10 -11.94
C SER A 503 32.64 -17.69 -12.54
N LEU A 504 33.71 -16.91 -12.47
CA LEU A 504 33.78 -15.54 -13.01
C LEU A 504 34.94 -15.47 -14.01
N SER A 505 34.67 -15.07 -15.24
CA SER A 505 35.69 -14.88 -16.27
C SER A 505 35.93 -13.40 -16.49
N ILE A 506 37.17 -12.96 -16.33
CA ILE A 506 37.60 -11.56 -16.52
C ILE A 506 38.67 -11.56 -17.61
N PHE A 507 38.45 -10.80 -18.68
CA PHE A 507 39.50 -10.46 -19.64
C PHE A 507 40.12 -9.13 -19.23
N ASN A 508 41.40 -9.15 -18.83
CA ASN A 508 42.15 -7.94 -18.54
C ASN A 508 43.12 -7.62 -19.69
N GLY A 509 42.80 -6.59 -20.47
CA GLY A 509 43.71 -6.02 -21.46
C GLY A 509 44.71 -5.08 -20.76
N ALA A 510 45.98 -5.46 -20.78
CA ALA A 510 47.06 -4.91 -19.96
C ALA A 510 47.10 -3.38 -19.77
N LEU A 511 47.36 -2.95 -18.52
CA LEU A 511 48.50 -2.09 -18.21
C LEU A 511 48.86 -2.14 -16.71
N MET A 512 50.13 -1.82 -16.41
CA MET A 512 50.73 -2.01 -15.09
C MET A 512 50.38 -0.89 -14.09
N THR A 513 50.66 -1.18 -12.82
CA THR A 513 50.57 -0.33 -11.61
C THR A 513 49.16 0.04 -11.14
N GLY A 514 48.84 -0.36 -9.90
CA GLY A 514 47.80 0.25 -9.06
C GLY A 514 46.38 -0.32 -9.17
N ALA A 515 45.83 -0.46 -10.38
CA ALA A 515 44.38 -0.56 -10.57
C ALA A 515 43.93 -1.73 -11.45
N ILE A 516 42.88 -2.45 -11.03
CA ILE A 516 42.09 -3.31 -11.94
C ILE A 516 41.02 -2.46 -12.61
N LYS A 517 41.09 -2.29 -13.93
CA LYS A 517 40.07 -1.60 -14.72
C LYS A 517 39.01 -2.59 -15.23
N VAL A 518 37.79 -2.46 -14.74
CA VAL A 518 36.66 -3.30 -15.19
C VAL A 518 35.92 -2.60 -16.33
N ARG A 519 35.95 -3.17 -17.54
CA ARG A 519 35.04 -2.78 -18.63
C ARG A 519 33.83 -3.71 -18.68
N ARG A 520 32.64 -3.15 -18.51
CA ARG A 520 31.37 -3.85 -18.72
C ARG A 520 30.76 -3.44 -20.05
N LEU A 521 30.82 -4.31 -21.04
CA LEU A 521 29.93 -4.22 -22.21
C LEU A 521 28.51 -4.61 -21.77
N ARG A 522 27.51 -3.84 -22.19
CA ARG A 522 26.11 -4.26 -22.21
C ARG A 522 25.67 -4.38 -23.67
N TYR A 523 25.00 -5.48 -23.97
CA TYR A 523 23.86 -5.47 -24.88
C TYR A 523 22.60 -5.16 -24.04
#